data_AF-A0A9J7E739-F1
#
_entry.id   AF-A0A9J7E739-F1
#
_cell.length_a   1.000
_cell.length_b   1.000
_cell.length_c   1.000
_cell.angle_alpha   90.00
_cell.angle_beta   90.00
_cell.angle_gamma   90.00
#
_symmetry.space_group_name_H-M   'P 1'
#
loop_
_entity.id
_entity.type
_entity.pdbx_description
1 polymer ?
#
loop_
_entity_poly.entity_id
_entity_poly.type
_entity_poly.pdbx_seq_one_letter_code
_entity_poly.pdbx_strand_id
1 'polypeptide(L)'
;MLRCLNCWLRVQRIQRHVVTTLPQELLIILSIWLRIEYLPMQDVLCHACYVLIQNADVNTPRTLSHTNVCAGCGCSLNEARLHFLEENKPLYEYFLWIRSIQNSGLLLPHHDHNMVFGLVIRQIY
;
A
#
# COMPACT_ATOMS: atom_id res chain seq x y z
N MET A 1 -3.06 -16.10 5.91
CA MET A 1 -2.10 -15.85 4.81
C MET A 1 -1.34 -14.57 5.11
N LEU A 2 -0.02 -14.63 5.21
CA LEU A 2 0.79 -13.51 5.67
C LEU A 2 0.90 -12.42 4.58
N ARG A 3 0.54 -11.18 4.93
CA ARG A 3 0.52 -10.02 4.03
C ARG A 3 1.35 -8.89 4.59
N CYS A 4 1.91 -8.07 3.70
CA CYS A 4 2.61 -6.85 4.08
C CYS A 4 1.61 -5.83 4.64
N LEU A 5 1.90 -5.24 5.80
CA LEU A 5 1.03 -4.25 6.43
C LEU A 5 0.87 -2.97 5.58
N ASN A 6 1.92 -2.52 4.88
CA ASN A 6 1.85 -1.33 4.03
C ASN A 6 1.22 -1.60 2.65
N CYS A 7 1.68 -2.60 1.89
CA CYS A 7 1.22 -2.82 0.51
C CYS A 7 0.25 -3.99 0.33
N TRP A 8 -0.07 -4.73 1.41
CA TRP A 8 -1.03 -5.84 1.44
C TRP A 8 -0.73 -7.03 0.51
N LEU A 9 0.44 -7.02 -0.13
CA LEU A 9 0.98 -8.13 -0.91
C LEU A 9 1.25 -9.36 -0.05
N ARG A 10 1.10 -10.53 -0.66
CA ARG A 10 1.45 -11.80 -0.03
C ARG A 10 2.96 -11.90 0.12
N VAL A 11 3.45 -12.18 1.33
CA VAL A 11 4.90 -12.18 1.63
C VAL A 11 5.46 -13.59 1.93
N GLN A 12 4.82 -14.63 1.37
CA GLN A 12 5.25 -16.02 1.58
C GLN A 12 6.65 -16.30 1.03
N ARG A 13 7.02 -15.66 -0.08
CA ARG A 13 8.29 -15.88 -0.81
C ARG A 13 9.23 -14.67 -0.79
N ILE A 14 8.86 -13.61 -0.08
CA ILE A 14 9.60 -12.34 -0.05
C ILE A 14 10.16 -12.16 1.37
N GLN A 15 11.38 -11.64 1.47
CA GLN A 15 11.95 -11.23 2.75
C GLN A 15 10.99 -10.27 3.46
N ARG A 16 10.85 -10.44 4.77
CA ARG A 16 9.89 -9.73 5.59
C ARG A 16 10.48 -9.35 6.95
N HIS A 17 9.91 -8.30 7.54
CA HIS A 17 10.32 -7.72 8.80
C HIS A 17 9.09 -7.70 9.71
N VAL A 18 9.19 -8.28 10.90
CA VAL A 18 8.09 -8.28 11.87
C VAL A 18 7.99 -6.90 12.50
N VAL A 19 6.77 -6.39 12.69
CA VAL A 19 6.55 -5.03 13.22
C VAL A 19 7.22 -4.86 14.60
N THR A 20 7.17 -5.86 15.48
CA THR A 20 7.88 -5.83 16.78
C THR A 20 9.39 -5.58 16.68
N THR A 21 10.02 -5.88 15.55
CA THR A 21 11.47 -5.73 15.36
C THR A 21 11.88 -4.40 14.74
N LEU A 22 10.91 -3.56 14.39
CA LEU A 22 11.19 -2.27 13.76
C LEU A 22 11.68 -1.24 14.80
N PRO A 23 12.64 -0.38 14.43
CA PRO A 23 12.98 0.80 15.22
C PRO A 23 11.76 1.68 15.50
N GLN A 24 11.72 2.33 16.67
CA GLN A 24 10.59 3.15 17.12
C GLN A 24 10.24 4.27 16.13
N GLU A 25 11.24 4.90 15.51
CA GLU A 25 11.06 5.93 14.50
C GLU A 25 10.26 5.41 13.29
N LEU A 26 10.55 4.20 12.82
CA LEU A 26 9.82 3.58 11.72
C LEU A 26 8.40 3.19 12.12
N LEU A 27 8.17 2.82 13.38
CA LEU A 27 6.82 2.56 13.89
C LEU A 27 5.96 3.82 13.86
N ILE A 28 6.51 4.98 14.19
CA ILE A 28 5.81 6.27 14.14
C ILE A 28 5.44 6.62 12.70
N ILE A 29 6.37 6.50 11.76
CA ILE A 29 6.08 6.79 10.34
C ILE A 29 5.01 5.82 9.82
N LEU A 30 5.10 4.54 10.20
CA LEU A 30 4.16 3.52 9.74
C LEU A 30 2.75 3.74 10.28
N SER A 31 2.61 4.14 11.54
CA SER A 31 1.31 4.45 12.15
C SER A 31 0.67 5.68 11.49
N ILE A 32 1.45 6.72 11.19
CA ILE A 32 1.00 7.90 10.45
C ILE A 32 0.53 7.51 9.04
N TRP A 33 1.33 6.74 8.31
CA TRP A 33 0.98 6.29 6.95
C TRP A 33 -0.31 5.49 6.91
N LEU A 34 -0.49 4.59 7.87
CA LEU A 34 -1.64 3.72 7.94
C LEU A 34 -2.85 4.36 8.63
N ARG A 35 -2.68 5.54 9.22
CA ARG A 35 -3.71 6.26 10.01
C ARG A 35 -4.30 5.39 11.12
N ILE A 36 -3.44 4.69 11.84
CA ILE A 36 -3.84 3.82 12.97
C ILE A 36 -3.04 4.18 14.21
N GLU A 37 -3.70 4.23 15.36
CA GLU A 37 -3.05 4.53 16.65
C GLU A 37 -2.20 3.37 17.16
N TYR A 38 -2.66 2.13 16.90
CA TYR A 38 -2.02 0.92 17.38
C TYR A 38 -1.65 0.00 16.21
N LEU A 39 -0.35 -0.20 16.02
CA LEU A 39 0.16 -1.12 15.00
C LEU A 39 -0.03 -2.58 15.44
N PRO A 40 -0.49 -3.46 14.55
CA PRO A 40 -0.53 -4.90 14.82
C PRO A 40 0.90 -5.44 14.87
N MET A 41 1.43 -5.60 16.09
CA MET A 41 2.86 -5.90 16.31
C MET A 41 3.33 -7.24 15.71
N GLN A 42 2.43 -8.21 15.56
CA GLN A 42 2.74 -9.51 14.95
C GLN A 42 2.67 -9.52 13.42
N ASP A 43 2.17 -8.44 12.81
CA ASP A 43 2.16 -8.31 11.36
C ASP A 43 3.57 -8.01 10.83
N VAL A 44 3.69 -7.97 9.50
CA VAL A 44 4.97 -7.87 8.83
C VAL A 44 4.98 -6.82 7.74
N LEU A 45 6.14 -6.21 7.49
CA LEU A 45 6.43 -5.48 6.27
C LEU A 45 7.22 -6.39 5.31
N CYS A 46 6.92 -6.34 4.01
CA CYS A 46 7.84 -6.85 3.02
C CYS A 46 9.11 -5.99 3.00
N HIS A 47 10.24 -6.58 2.59
CA HIS A 47 11.52 -5.88 2.57
C HIS A 47 11.50 -4.59 1.75
N ALA A 48 10.81 -4.56 0.62
CA ALA A 48 10.69 -3.34 -0.18
C ALA A 48 9.95 -2.21 0.56
N CYS A 49 8.88 -2.52 1.31
CA CYS A 49 8.21 -1.50 2.16
C CYS A 49 9.08 -1.08 3.35
N TYR A 50 9.90 -1.99 3.88
CA TYR A 50 10.85 -1.68 4.94
C TYR A 50 11.94 -0.70 4.47
N VAL A 51 12.55 -0.93 3.31
CA VAL A 51 13.52 0.00 2.73
C VAL A 51 12.88 1.35 2.41
N LEU A 52 11.64 1.33 1.92
CA LEU A 52 10.92 2.55 1.59
C LEU A 52 10.64 3.41 2.84
N ILE A 53 10.26 2.80 3.97
CA ILE A 53 10.03 3.55 5.21
C ILE A 53 11.33 4.01 5.88
N GLN A 54 12.44 3.28 5.71
CA GLN A 54 13.75 3.73 6.20
C GLN A 54 14.23 5.04 5.58
N ASN A 55 13.79 5.32 4.35
CA ASN A 55 14.14 6.54 3.62
C ASN A 55 13.07 7.64 3.72
N ALA A 56 12.05 7.43 4.55
CA ALA A 56 10.95 8.38 4.75
C ALA A 56 11.12 9.21 6.02
N ASP A 57 10.48 10.37 6.04
CA ASP A 57 10.24 11.14 7.25
C ASP A 57 8.74 11.13 7.63
N VAL A 58 8.39 11.79 8.74
CA VAL A 58 7.00 11.89 9.23
C VAL A 58 6.08 12.70 8.31
N ASN A 59 6.63 13.53 7.42
CA ASN A 59 5.88 14.36 6.48
C ASN A 59 5.75 13.69 5.10
N THR A 60 6.54 12.64 4.85
CA THR A 60 6.57 11.91 3.60
C THR A 60 5.22 11.24 3.40
N PRO A 61 4.51 11.51 2.29
CA PRO A 61 3.24 10.83 2.01
C PRO A 61 3.44 9.32 1.95
N ARG A 62 2.43 8.56 2.39
CA ARG A 62 2.44 7.10 2.26
C ARG A 62 2.68 6.71 0.80
N THR A 63 3.72 5.94 0.56
CA THR A 63 4.03 5.36 -0.75
C THR A 63 4.06 3.84 -0.69
N LEU A 64 3.82 3.21 -1.84
CA LEU A 64 3.84 1.75 -1.99
C LEU A 64 5.12 1.36 -2.73
N SER A 65 5.89 0.44 -2.16
CA SER A 65 7.18 0.03 -2.72
C SER A 65 7.08 -0.87 -3.95
N HIS A 66 5.89 -1.38 -4.23
CA HIS A 66 5.64 -2.23 -5.38
C HIS A 66 4.83 -1.44 -6.41
N THR A 67 5.43 -1.26 -7.58
CA THR A 67 4.76 -0.75 -8.77
C THR A 67 3.88 -1.89 -9.33
N ASN A 68 2.70 -1.60 -9.85
CA ASN A 68 1.71 -2.59 -10.30
C ASN A 68 1.07 -3.43 -9.19
N VAL A 69 0.57 -2.77 -8.14
CA VAL A 69 -0.31 -3.39 -7.15
C VAL A 69 -1.71 -2.81 -7.27
N CYS A 70 -2.72 -3.68 -7.26
CA CYS A 70 -4.11 -3.24 -7.19
C CYS A 70 -4.33 -2.47 -5.87
N ALA A 71 -4.64 -1.18 -5.98
CA ALA A 71 -5.01 -0.34 -4.84
C ALA A 71 -6.24 -0.86 -4.06
N GLY A 72 -7.00 -1.81 -4.60
CA GLY A 72 -8.13 -2.40 -3.88
C GLY A 72 -7.79 -3.61 -3.03
N CYS A 73 -7.12 -4.60 -3.61
CA CYS A 73 -6.86 -5.88 -2.97
C CYS A 73 -5.41 -6.05 -2.49
N GLY A 74 -4.52 -5.13 -2.89
CA GLY A 74 -3.09 -5.19 -2.61
C GLY A 74 -2.36 -6.34 -3.29
N CYS A 75 -2.95 -6.98 -4.30
CA CYS A 75 -2.29 -8.01 -5.11
C CYS A 75 -1.55 -7.38 -6.28
N SER A 76 -0.49 -8.03 -6.75
CA SER A 76 0.20 -7.61 -7.97
C SER A 76 -0.73 -7.72 -9.17
N LEU A 77 -0.78 -6.67 -10.01
CA LEU A 77 -1.47 -6.66 -11.29
C LEU A 77 -0.82 -7.61 -12.31
N ASN A 78 0.42 -8.04 -12.06
CA ASN A 78 1.11 -9.02 -12.89
C ASN A 78 0.61 -10.46 -12.62
N GLU A 79 0.03 -10.73 -11.45
CA GLU A 79 -0.41 -12.08 -11.04
C GLU A 79 -1.89 -12.36 -11.29
N ALA A 80 -2.75 -11.34 -11.44
CA ALA A 80 -4.19 -11.55 -11.60
C ALA A 80 -4.80 -10.61 -12.64
N ARG A 81 -5.70 -11.15 -13.48
CA ARG A 81 -6.46 -10.38 -14.49
C ARG A 81 -7.71 -9.70 -13.92
N LEU A 82 -8.14 -10.10 -12.71
CA LEU A 82 -9.33 -9.60 -12.02
C LEU A 82 -9.00 -9.44 -10.53
N HIS A 83 -9.38 -8.30 -9.97
CA HIS A 83 -9.13 -7.96 -8.57
C HIS A 83 -10.44 -7.58 -7.87
N PHE A 84 -10.71 -8.20 -6.72
CA PHE A 84 -11.86 -7.88 -5.89
C PHE A 84 -11.51 -6.78 -4.89
N LEU A 85 -12.30 -5.71 -4.89
CA LEU A 85 -12.21 -4.65 -3.89
C LEU A 85 -13.10 -5.02 -2.70
N GLU A 86 -12.53 -5.01 -1.49
CA GLU A 86 -13.28 -5.17 -0.25
C GLU A 86 -13.23 -3.84 0.51
N GLU A 87 -14.38 -3.32 0.94
CA GLU A 87 -14.51 -2.02 1.61
C GLU A 87 -13.69 -1.92 2.91
N ASN A 88 -13.43 -3.07 3.54
CA ASN A 88 -12.77 -3.17 4.84
C ASN A 88 -11.24 -3.37 4.72
N LYS A 89 -10.63 -3.02 3.58
CA LYS A 89 -9.19 -3.20 3.36
C LYS A 89 -8.41 -1.91 3.55
N PRO A 90 -7.14 -1.96 4.03
CA PRO A 90 -6.31 -0.77 4.31
C PRO A 90 -5.99 0.12 3.10
N LEU A 91 -6.30 -0.34 1.89
CA LEU A 91 -6.09 0.39 0.66
C LEU A 91 -7.42 0.90 0.05
N TYR A 92 -8.58 0.60 0.66
CA TYR A 92 -9.88 1.05 0.19
C TYR A 92 -9.99 2.58 0.17
N GLU A 93 -9.59 3.25 1.26
CA GLU A 93 -9.56 4.72 1.30
C GLU A 93 -8.62 5.33 0.25
N TYR A 94 -7.45 4.69 0.05
CA TYR A 94 -6.49 5.11 -0.97
C TYR A 94 -7.06 4.94 -2.39
N PHE A 95 -7.79 3.86 -2.64
CA PHE A 95 -8.54 3.65 -3.87
C PHE A 95 -9.63 4.72 -4.07
N LEU A 96 -10.42 5.04 -3.03
CA LEU A 96 -11.44 6.10 -3.11
C LEU A 96 -10.83 7.45 -3.44
N TRP A 97 -9.66 7.76 -2.87
CA TRP A 97 -8.91 8.98 -3.17
C TRP A 97 -8.39 9.02 -4.61
N ILE A 98 -7.81 7.94 -5.13
CA ILE A 98 -7.42 7.88 -6.56
C ILE A 98 -8.64 8.08 -7.46
N ARG A 99 -9.76 7.42 -7.14
CA ARG A 99 -11.00 7.54 -7.91
C ARG A 99 -11.57 8.96 -7.88
N SER A 100 -11.51 9.64 -6.74
CA SER A 100 -12.01 11.01 -6.62
C SER A 100 -11.18 11.98 -7.48
N ILE A 101 -9.86 11.81 -7.54
CA ILE A 101 -8.97 12.59 -8.42
C ILE A 101 -9.27 12.33 -9.89
N GLN A 102 -9.41 11.07 -10.29
CA GLN A 102 -9.75 10.71 -11.68
C GLN A 102 -11.09 11.28 -12.12
N ASN A 103 -12.11 11.22 -11.24
CA ASN A 103 -13.44 11.75 -11.53
C ASN A 103 -13.50 13.29 -11.54
N SER A 104 -12.57 13.96 -10.86
CA SER A 104 -12.51 15.44 -10.81
C SER A 104 -11.69 16.04 -11.96
N GLY A 105 -11.15 15.23 -12.88
CA GLY A 105 -10.42 15.70 -14.06
C GLY A 105 -9.07 16.36 -13.74
N LEU A 106 -8.60 16.28 -12.49
CA LEU A 106 -7.29 16.75 -12.07
C LEU A 106 -6.23 15.78 -12.59
N LEU A 107 -5.47 16.22 -13.60
CA LEU A 107 -4.24 15.55 -14.02
C LEU A 107 -3.28 15.56 -12.84
N LEU A 108 -2.91 14.36 -12.34
CA LEU A 108 -1.87 14.22 -11.34
C LEU A 108 -0.58 14.87 -11.89
N PRO A 109 0.12 15.70 -11.10
CA PRO A 109 1.38 16.29 -11.54
C PRO A 109 2.36 15.15 -11.87
N HIS A 110 2.82 15.14 -13.12
CA HIS A 110 3.89 14.29 -13.60
C HIS A 110 5.20 14.65 -12.89
N HIS A 111 5.38 14.19 -11.67
CA HIS A 111 6.69 14.09 -11.05
C HIS A 111 6.90 12.65 -10.62
N ASP A 112 7.91 12.07 -11.25
CA ASP A 112 8.50 10.75 -11.06
C ASP A 112 7.71 9.54 -11.59
N HIS A 113 8.31 8.96 -12.62
CA HIS A 113 7.98 7.69 -13.24
C HIS A 113 7.85 6.58 -12.19
N ASN A 114 6.65 6.33 -11.67
CA ASN A 114 6.23 5.06 -11.04
C ASN A 114 4.73 5.07 -10.59
N MET A 115 3.87 5.87 -11.24
CA MET A 115 2.45 5.87 -10.89
C MET A 115 1.76 4.64 -11.47
N VAL A 116 1.10 3.90 -10.57
CA VAL A 116 0.38 2.65 -10.79
C VAL A 116 -0.73 2.85 -11.83
N PHE A 117 -0.45 2.49 -13.09
CA PHE A 117 -1.46 2.40 -14.13
C PHE A 117 -1.92 0.95 -14.31
N GLY A 118 -3.19 0.71 -14.03
CA GLY A 118 -3.83 -0.59 -14.30
C GLY A 118 -5.09 -0.82 -13.48
N LEU A 119 -6.03 0.13 -13.53
CA LEU A 119 -7.34 0.00 -12.91
C LEU A 119 -8.30 -0.66 -13.90
N VAL A 120 -8.25 -1.99 -14.01
CA VAL A 120 -9.34 -2.78 -14.61
C VAL A 120 -10.18 -3.33 -13.46
N ILE A 121 -11.18 -2.58 -13.03
CA ILE A 121 -12.19 -3.04 -12.07
C ILE A 121 -13.49 -3.28 -12.82
N ARG A 122 -13.95 -4.53 -12.86
CA ARG A 122 -15.36 -4.84 -13.06
C ARG A 122 -16.04 -4.73 -11.71
N GLN A 123 -16.88 -3.71 -11.51
CA GLN A 123 -17.86 -3.73 -10.43
C GLN A 123 -18.83 -4.87 -10.73
N ILE A 124 -18.94 -5.83 -9.82
CA ILE A 124 -20.05 -6.80 -9.83
C ILE A 124 -21.08 -6.22 -8.86
N TYR A 125 -22.24 -5.85 -9.41
CA TYR A 125 -23.42 -5.37 -8.71
C TYR A 125 -24.04 -6.45 -7.82
#